data_AF-A0A6B1FM24-F1
#
_entry.id   AF-A0A6B1FM24-F1
#
_cell.length_a   1.000
_cell.length_b   1.000
_cell.length_c   1.000
_cell.angle_alpha   90.00
_cell.angle_beta   90.00
_cell.angle_gamma   90.00
#
_symmetry.space_group_name_H-M   'P 1'
#
loop_
_entity.id
_entity.type
_entity.pdbx_description
1 polymer ?
#
loop_
_entity_poly.entity_id
_entity_poly.type
_entity_poly.pdbx_seq_one_letter_code
_entity_poly.pdbx_strand_id
1 'polypeptide(L)'
;MQPRGISQVRNFGGNIRFRPRKRYLPKDEDDVLRILDEHRTGTVRVIGAGHSWNGGIETSDALLDLRHLRRIRVHSDRRRVSVGGGCRIAEVLAHLAPCGLTLPSIGLIARQSVAGAVATGTHGSGRHSMSHYVESMRIACYDADGEAEVRTVDSGQTLRAARCSVGALGVVVEVTLKCVPQYYVCERCVWRPDLDAVLDNESVAPLQQFYLMPRTWAYLEHERSVASDNRPSGGSLEARIPAGNRLKSYGAARSAFPAVELDLAGTTRESGKNGPEWREPRALAGPTSELPHDWIGIGCSTILGRPASPTTYYCPCGKSA
;
A
#
# COMPACT_ATOMS: atom_id res chain seq x y z
N MET A 1 -19.05 -24.81 5.40
CA MET A 1 -18.01 -23.82 5.76
C MET A 1 -18.38 -23.28 7.13
N GLN A 2 -17.61 -23.58 8.19
CA GLN A 2 -18.03 -23.19 9.55
C GLN A 2 -17.63 -21.74 9.85
N PRO A 3 -18.57 -20.85 10.22
CA PRO A 3 -18.25 -19.50 10.66
C PRO A 3 -17.45 -19.57 11.97
N ARG A 4 -16.30 -18.90 12.03
CA ARG A 4 -15.59 -18.70 13.31
C ARG A 4 -16.35 -17.68 14.16
N GLY A 5 -16.24 -17.80 15.48
CA GLY A 5 -16.82 -16.85 16.44
C GLY A 5 -16.55 -15.39 16.06
N ILE A 6 -17.59 -14.56 16.17
CA ILE A 6 -17.59 -13.18 15.67
C ILE A 6 -16.78 -12.29 16.62
N SER A 7 -15.48 -12.15 16.37
CA SER A 7 -14.63 -11.13 17.00
C SER A 7 -14.82 -9.79 16.28
N GLN A 8 -14.85 -8.69 17.04
CA GLN A 8 -14.77 -7.35 16.47
C GLN A 8 -13.53 -7.23 15.56
N VAL A 9 -13.71 -6.67 14.37
CA VAL A 9 -12.63 -6.38 13.44
C VAL A 9 -12.08 -5.00 13.78
N ARG A 10 -10.74 -4.90 13.88
CA ARG A 10 -10.02 -3.65 14.08
C ARG A 10 -8.93 -3.56 13.01
N ASN A 11 -8.84 -2.42 12.32
CA ASN A 11 -7.78 -2.18 11.36
C ASN A 11 -6.44 -1.86 12.07
N PHE A 12 -5.35 -1.79 11.30
CA PHE A 12 -4.01 -1.48 11.80
C PHE A 12 -3.96 -0.17 12.61
N GLY A 13 -4.53 0.91 12.09
CA GLY A 13 -4.54 2.22 12.76
C GLY A 13 -5.50 2.32 13.96
N GLY A 14 -6.40 1.33 14.13
CA GLY A 14 -7.36 1.30 15.22
C GLY A 14 -8.54 2.28 15.11
N ASN A 15 -8.60 3.08 14.05
CA ASN A 15 -9.66 4.04 13.77
C ASN A 15 -10.91 3.39 13.16
N ILE A 16 -10.79 2.21 12.56
CA ILE A 16 -11.93 1.44 12.02
C ILE A 16 -12.20 0.25 12.92
N ARG A 17 -13.45 0.13 13.37
CA ARG A 17 -13.92 -0.98 14.22
C ARG A 17 -15.34 -1.35 13.84
N PHE A 18 -15.55 -2.60 13.42
CA PHE A 18 -16.87 -3.07 13.03
C PHE A 18 -17.05 -4.56 13.33
N ARG A 19 -18.29 -5.04 13.26
CA ARG A 19 -18.65 -6.42 13.56
C ARG A 19 -19.55 -6.97 12.45
N PRO A 20 -19.01 -7.78 11.50
CA PRO A 20 -19.84 -8.41 10.49
C PRO A 20 -20.70 -9.53 11.11
N ARG A 21 -21.87 -9.79 10.53
CA ARG A 21 -22.74 -10.92 10.89
C ARG A 21 -22.04 -12.25 10.64
N LYS A 22 -21.32 -12.38 9.52
CA LYS A 22 -20.55 -13.58 9.16
C LYS A 22 -19.16 -13.22 8.63
N ARG A 23 -18.17 -14.05 8.98
CA ARG A 23 -16.82 -13.97 8.43
C ARG A 23 -16.47 -15.29 7.74
N TYR A 24 -16.00 -15.17 6.50
CA TYR A 24 -15.67 -16.30 5.65
C TYR A 24 -14.19 -16.33 5.29
N LEU A 25 -13.66 -17.54 5.15
CA LEU A 25 -12.31 -17.83 4.66
C LEU A 25 -12.42 -18.78 3.45
N PRO A 26 -12.87 -18.28 2.28
CA PRO A 26 -13.12 -19.11 1.10
C PRO A 26 -11.82 -19.83 0.68
N LYS A 27 -11.94 -21.07 0.24
CA LYS A 27 -10.80 -21.90 -0.19
C LYS A 27 -10.49 -21.74 -1.67
N ASP A 28 -11.50 -21.44 -2.46
CA ASP A 28 -11.48 -21.36 -3.91
C ASP A 28 -12.52 -20.33 -4.41
N GLU A 29 -12.66 -20.21 -5.73
CA GLU A 29 -13.59 -19.29 -6.36
C GLU A 29 -15.06 -19.73 -6.19
N ASP A 30 -15.33 -21.04 -6.17
CA ASP A 30 -16.70 -21.57 -5.98
C ASP A 30 -17.23 -21.24 -4.57
N ASP A 31 -16.37 -21.30 -3.55
CA ASP A 31 -16.69 -20.79 -2.22
C ASP A 31 -17.07 -19.31 -2.26
N VAL A 32 -16.35 -18.48 -3.04
CA VAL A 32 -16.65 -17.06 -3.16
C VAL A 32 -18.02 -16.84 -3.80
N LEU A 33 -18.31 -17.51 -4.92
CA LEU A 33 -19.60 -17.40 -5.62
C LEU A 33 -20.77 -17.79 -4.72
N ARG A 34 -20.66 -18.92 -4.04
CA ARG A 34 -21.69 -19.37 -3.09
C ARG A 34 -21.92 -18.39 -1.95
N ILE A 35 -20.87 -17.73 -1.45
CA ILE A 35 -21.02 -16.68 -0.42
C ILE A 35 -21.71 -15.45 -0.99
N LEU A 36 -21.42 -15.06 -2.22
CA LEU A 36 -22.14 -13.97 -2.91
C LEU A 36 -23.63 -14.34 -3.03
N ASP A 37 -23.96 -15.54 -3.51
CA ASP A 37 -25.35 -15.99 -3.61
C ASP A 37 -26.08 -15.99 -2.26
N GLU A 38 -25.43 -16.46 -1.19
CA GLU A 38 -26.00 -16.44 0.17
C GLU A 38 -26.27 -15.02 0.68
N HIS A 39 -25.53 -14.02 0.16
CA HIS A 39 -25.57 -12.63 0.60
C HIS A 39 -26.04 -11.67 -0.51
N ARG A 40 -26.84 -12.15 -1.48
CA ARG A 40 -27.29 -11.38 -2.65
C ARG A 40 -28.00 -10.06 -2.31
N THR A 41 -28.75 -10.02 -1.21
CA THR A 41 -29.48 -8.83 -0.75
C THR A 41 -28.72 -8.02 0.32
N GLY A 42 -27.50 -8.45 0.65
CA GLY A 42 -26.69 -7.91 1.72
C GLY A 42 -25.49 -7.11 1.24
N THR A 43 -24.52 -6.93 2.14
CA THR A 43 -23.25 -6.25 1.80
C THR A 43 -22.08 -7.18 2.06
N VAL A 44 -21.35 -7.47 0.99
CA VAL A 44 -20.16 -8.32 1.04
C VAL A 44 -18.92 -7.44 0.92
N ARG A 45 -18.03 -7.51 1.90
CA ARG A 45 -16.74 -6.81 1.89
C ARG A 45 -15.59 -7.79 2.01
N VAL A 46 -14.42 -7.37 1.54
CA VAL A 46 -13.20 -8.18 1.59
C VAL A 46 -12.18 -7.51 2.50
N ILE A 47 -11.62 -8.29 3.43
CA ILE A 47 -10.48 -7.86 4.24
C ILE A 47 -9.19 -8.47 3.70
N GLY A 48 -8.23 -7.60 3.40
CA GLY A 48 -6.84 -7.97 3.15
C GLY A 48 -6.03 -7.97 4.45
N ALA A 49 -4.92 -7.21 4.46
CA ALA A 49 -4.06 -7.10 5.64
C ALA A 49 -4.55 -6.08 6.70
N GLY A 50 -5.69 -5.42 6.48
CA GLY A 50 -6.27 -4.48 7.46
C GLY A 50 -5.54 -3.15 7.58
N HIS A 51 -4.74 -2.74 6.60
CA HIS A 51 -3.95 -1.50 6.60
C HIS A 51 -4.69 -0.28 6.02
N SER A 52 -5.94 -0.41 5.60
CA SER A 52 -6.72 0.75 5.12
C SER A 52 -7.15 1.62 6.30
N TRP A 53 -7.06 2.95 6.15
CA TRP A 53 -7.71 3.93 7.03
C TRP A 53 -9.11 4.33 6.55
N ASN A 54 -9.49 3.91 5.33
CA ASN A 54 -10.82 4.14 4.77
C ASN A 54 -11.82 3.06 5.22
N GLY A 55 -13.04 3.50 5.58
CA GLY A 55 -14.15 2.67 6.05
C GLY A 55 -14.81 1.79 4.97
N GLY A 56 -14.32 1.80 3.73
CA GLY A 56 -14.87 0.98 2.64
C GLY A 56 -14.90 -0.54 2.89
N ILE A 57 -14.18 -1.03 3.91
CA ILE A 57 -14.20 -2.43 4.34
C ILE A 57 -15.32 -2.75 5.35
N GLU A 58 -15.96 -1.73 5.93
CA GLU A 58 -16.96 -1.88 6.98
C GLU A 58 -18.24 -2.51 6.42
N THR A 59 -18.79 -3.47 7.16
CA THR A 59 -20.05 -4.13 6.85
C THR A 59 -20.63 -4.76 8.11
N SER A 60 -21.96 -4.73 8.21
CA SER A 60 -22.72 -5.47 9.20
C SER A 60 -23.08 -6.89 8.76
N ASP A 61 -22.83 -7.25 7.49
CA ASP A 61 -23.28 -8.52 6.91
C ASP A 61 -22.13 -9.53 6.70
N ALA A 62 -21.47 -9.55 5.54
CA ALA A 62 -20.46 -10.57 5.23
C ALA A 62 -19.07 -9.99 4.99
N LEU A 63 -18.08 -10.53 5.71
CA LEU A 63 -16.67 -10.21 5.50
C LEU A 63 -15.88 -11.42 5.01
N LEU A 64 -15.28 -11.33 3.83
CA LEU A 64 -14.43 -12.36 3.23
C LEU A 64 -12.97 -12.07 3.50
N ASP A 65 -12.23 -13.11 3.85
CA ASP A 65 -10.78 -13.09 4.01
C ASP A 65 -10.16 -14.09 3.03
N LEU A 66 -9.59 -13.58 1.94
CA LEU A 66 -9.13 -14.41 0.80
C LEU A 66 -7.79 -15.10 1.07
N ARG A 67 -7.32 -15.21 2.31
CA ARG A 67 -5.99 -15.75 2.66
C ARG A 67 -5.70 -17.17 2.18
N HIS A 68 -6.67 -17.91 1.64
CA HIS A 68 -6.43 -19.22 1.03
C HIS A 68 -6.29 -19.16 -0.50
N LEU A 69 -6.76 -18.07 -1.15
CA LEU A 69 -6.59 -17.81 -2.58
C LEU A 69 -5.19 -17.23 -2.82
N ARG A 70 -4.17 -18.09 -2.71
CA ARG A 70 -2.74 -17.73 -2.69
C ARG A 70 -1.91 -18.34 -3.82
N ARG A 71 -2.56 -18.73 -4.91
CA ARG A 71 -1.85 -19.25 -6.08
C ARG A 71 -0.95 -18.15 -6.66
N ILE A 72 0.29 -18.49 -6.98
CA ILE A 72 1.22 -17.64 -7.72
C ILE A 72 1.71 -18.44 -8.92
N ARG A 73 1.57 -17.88 -10.12
CA ARG A 73 2.00 -18.51 -11.37
C ARG A 73 2.74 -17.49 -12.23
N VAL A 74 4.05 -17.67 -12.40
CA VAL A 74 4.84 -16.95 -13.39
C VAL A 74 4.51 -17.53 -14.78
N HIS A 75 4.22 -16.67 -15.75
CA HIS A 75 3.92 -17.08 -17.12
C HIS A 75 5.21 -17.50 -17.85
N SER A 76 5.08 -18.34 -18.88
CA SER A 76 6.21 -18.86 -19.66
C SER A 76 7.04 -17.76 -20.33
N ASP A 77 6.42 -16.62 -20.65
CA ASP A 77 7.09 -15.45 -21.21
C ASP A 77 8.00 -14.72 -20.22
N ARG A 78 7.93 -15.06 -18.93
CA ARG A 78 8.66 -14.41 -17.82
C ARG A 78 8.49 -12.89 -17.75
N ARG A 79 7.38 -12.39 -18.29
CA ARG A 79 7.00 -10.97 -18.27
C ARG A 79 5.78 -10.72 -17.40
N ARG A 80 5.11 -11.78 -16.94
CA ARG A 80 3.84 -11.69 -16.22
C ARG A 80 3.77 -12.68 -15.08
N VAL A 81 3.02 -12.32 -14.05
CA VAL A 81 2.67 -13.20 -12.93
C VAL A 81 1.18 -13.09 -12.62
N SER A 82 0.48 -14.23 -12.56
CA SER A 82 -0.88 -14.31 -12.03
C SER A 82 -0.80 -14.64 -10.54
N VAL A 83 -1.49 -13.84 -9.72
CA VAL A 83 -1.46 -13.95 -8.25
C VAL A 83 -2.87 -13.92 -7.70
N GLY A 84 -3.20 -14.85 -6.82
CA GLY A 84 -4.48 -14.86 -6.11
C GLY A 84 -4.65 -13.61 -5.23
N GLY A 85 -5.89 -13.17 -5.06
CA GLY A 85 -6.20 -11.92 -4.34
C GLY A 85 -5.77 -11.91 -2.87
N GLY A 86 -5.58 -13.10 -2.28
CA GLY A 86 -5.07 -13.28 -0.93
C GLY A 86 -3.55 -13.24 -0.78
N CYS A 87 -2.80 -13.27 -1.89
CA CYS A 87 -1.33 -13.20 -1.86
C CYS A 87 -0.87 -11.88 -1.23
N ARG A 88 0.18 -11.92 -0.41
CA ARG A 88 0.87 -10.72 0.05
C ARG A 88 1.94 -10.30 -0.95
N ILE A 89 2.22 -9.00 -1.03
CA ILE A 89 3.28 -8.48 -1.92
C ILE A 89 4.62 -9.16 -1.62
N ALA A 90 5.00 -9.30 -0.34
CA ALA A 90 6.24 -9.97 0.05
C ALA A 90 6.37 -11.41 -0.49
N GLU A 91 5.26 -12.14 -0.55
CA GLU A 91 5.21 -13.53 -1.04
C GLU A 91 5.40 -13.60 -2.55
N VAL A 92 4.79 -12.66 -3.28
CA VAL A 92 4.98 -12.52 -4.73
C VAL A 92 6.43 -12.21 -5.06
N LEU A 93 7.03 -11.25 -4.35
CA LEU A 93 8.44 -10.89 -4.57
C LEU A 93 9.38 -12.05 -4.24
N ALA A 94 9.12 -12.79 -3.16
CA ALA A 94 9.89 -13.98 -2.82
C ALA A 94 9.76 -15.09 -3.89
N HIS A 95 8.60 -15.22 -4.53
CA HIS A 95 8.38 -16.19 -5.60
C HIS A 95 9.03 -15.76 -6.93
N LEU A 96 9.08 -14.46 -7.22
CA LEU A 96 9.72 -13.91 -8.43
C LEU A 96 11.25 -13.89 -8.34
N ALA A 97 11.78 -13.78 -7.12
CA ALA A 97 13.20 -13.65 -6.83
C ALA A 97 14.09 -14.75 -7.45
N PRO A 98 13.80 -16.06 -7.30
CA PRO A 98 14.58 -17.13 -7.96
C PRO A 98 14.55 -17.07 -9.49
N CYS A 99 13.50 -16.46 -10.04
CA CYS A 99 13.37 -16.21 -11.47
C CYS A 99 14.08 -14.92 -11.91
N GLY A 100 14.84 -14.24 -11.05
CA GLY A 100 15.49 -12.97 -11.40
C GLY A 100 14.48 -11.89 -11.84
N LEU A 101 13.26 -11.94 -11.33
CA LEU A 101 12.19 -11.00 -11.63
C LEU A 101 11.79 -10.20 -10.38
N THR A 102 11.18 -9.04 -10.61
CA THR A 102 10.49 -8.24 -9.60
C THR A 102 9.26 -7.55 -10.19
N LEU A 103 8.49 -6.85 -9.36
CA LEU A 103 7.40 -5.99 -9.80
C LEU A 103 7.92 -4.60 -10.19
N PRO A 104 7.30 -3.89 -11.16
CA PRO A 104 7.80 -2.58 -11.62
C PRO A 104 7.57 -1.44 -10.62
N SER A 105 6.63 -1.62 -9.68
CA SER A 105 6.29 -0.66 -8.64
C SER A 105 5.83 -1.44 -7.43
N ILE A 106 6.30 -1.03 -6.25
CA ILE A 106 6.05 -1.69 -4.97
C ILE A 106 5.84 -0.60 -3.92
N GLY A 107 4.81 -0.75 -3.09
CA GLY A 107 4.60 0.13 -1.94
C GLY A 107 5.50 -0.23 -0.76
N LEU A 108 5.68 0.71 0.17
CA LEU A 108 6.50 0.51 1.38
C LEU A 108 6.04 -0.70 2.23
N ILE A 109 4.73 -0.97 2.29
CA ILE A 109 4.14 -2.01 3.14
C ILE A 109 3.93 -3.31 2.36
N ALA A 110 4.98 -4.14 2.27
CA ALA A 110 4.90 -5.42 1.56
C ALA A 110 3.97 -6.47 2.22
N ARG A 111 3.42 -6.17 3.41
CA ARG A 111 2.41 -6.98 4.09
C ARG A 111 1.00 -6.86 3.49
N GLN A 112 0.73 -5.83 2.68
CA GLN A 112 -0.55 -5.66 2.01
C GLN A 112 -0.87 -6.88 1.12
N SER A 113 -2.16 -7.22 1.01
CA SER A 113 -2.59 -8.15 -0.03
C SER A 113 -2.47 -7.47 -1.39
N VAL A 114 -2.14 -8.25 -2.43
CA VAL A 114 -2.02 -7.70 -3.80
C VAL A 114 -3.34 -7.12 -4.28
N ALA A 115 -4.45 -7.81 -4.05
CA ALA A 115 -5.78 -7.28 -4.41
C ALA A 115 -6.07 -5.94 -3.72
N GLY A 116 -5.72 -5.82 -2.43
CA GLY A 116 -5.91 -4.57 -1.68
C GLY A 116 -5.01 -3.45 -2.21
N ALA A 117 -3.73 -3.74 -2.43
CA ALA A 117 -2.76 -2.77 -2.93
C ALA A 117 -3.12 -2.26 -4.33
N VAL A 118 -3.59 -3.14 -5.21
CA VAL A 118 -4.10 -2.76 -6.53
C VAL A 118 -5.37 -1.93 -6.38
N ALA A 119 -6.37 -2.42 -5.66
CA ALA A 119 -7.68 -1.75 -5.53
C ALA A 119 -7.58 -0.32 -4.98
N THR A 120 -6.58 -0.03 -4.14
CA THR A 120 -6.35 1.31 -3.58
C THR A 120 -5.23 2.09 -4.28
N GLY A 121 -4.71 1.62 -5.41
CA GLY A 121 -3.68 2.33 -6.17
C GLY A 121 -2.35 2.52 -5.44
N THR A 122 -1.94 1.56 -4.60
CA THR A 122 -0.65 1.60 -3.88
C THR A 122 0.50 1.87 -4.83
N HIS A 123 1.40 2.78 -4.46
CA HIS A 123 2.56 3.19 -5.25
C HIS A 123 3.81 3.23 -4.37
N GLY A 124 4.97 3.11 -5.03
CA GLY A 124 6.27 3.47 -4.47
C GLY A 124 6.64 4.91 -4.80
N SER A 125 7.94 5.21 -4.79
CA SER A 125 8.47 6.52 -5.20
C SER A 125 8.61 6.68 -6.73
N GLY A 126 8.29 5.64 -7.50
CA GLY A 126 8.22 5.72 -8.95
C GLY A 126 6.94 6.40 -9.46
N ARG A 127 6.95 6.76 -10.75
CA ARG A 127 5.85 7.50 -11.41
C ARG A 127 4.47 6.81 -11.38
N HIS A 128 4.44 5.49 -11.41
CA HIS A 128 3.20 4.72 -11.58
C HIS A 128 2.93 3.83 -10.36
N SER A 129 1.65 3.75 -9.98
CA SER A 129 1.16 2.80 -8.97
C SER A 129 1.27 1.35 -9.44
N MET A 130 1.16 0.42 -8.50
CA MET A 130 1.02 -1.01 -8.77
C MET A 130 -0.13 -1.31 -9.72
N SER A 131 -1.26 -0.60 -9.56
CA SER A 131 -2.45 -0.77 -10.37
C SER A 131 -2.25 -0.45 -11.86
N HIS A 132 -1.30 0.43 -12.19
CA HIS A 132 -0.95 0.73 -13.59
C HIS A 132 -0.46 -0.52 -14.35
N TYR A 133 0.24 -1.41 -13.66
CA TYR A 133 0.92 -2.57 -14.23
C TYR A 133 0.08 -3.85 -14.26
N VAL A 134 -1.20 -3.77 -13.92
CA VAL A 134 -2.15 -4.90 -13.95
C VAL A 134 -2.61 -5.13 -15.38
N GLU A 135 -2.37 -6.31 -15.93
CA GLU A 135 -2.79 -6.64 -17.30
C GLU A 135 -4.16 -7.31 -17.36
N SER A 136 -4.54 -8.04 -16.31
CA SER A 136 -5.89 -8.57 -16.18
C SER A 136 -6.28 -8.80 -14.73
N MET A 137 -7.58 -8.87 -14.46
CA MET A 137 -8.15 -9.18 -13.15
C MET A 137 -9.28 -10.19 -13.32
N ARG A 138 -9.35 -11.16 -12.40
CA ARG A 138 -10.52 -12.02 -12.21
C ARG A 138 -11.30 -11.48 -11.01
N ILE A 139 -12.57 -11.16 -11.23
CA ILE A 139 -13.41 -10.49 -10.24
C ILE A 139 -14.69 -11.29 -10.09
N ALA A 140 -14.98 -11.77 -8.89
CA ALA A 140 -16.28 -12.33 -8.57
C ALA A 140 -17.26 -11.18 -8.28
N CYS A 141 -18.31 -11.06 -9.10
CA CYS A 141 -19.30 -10.00 -9.07
C CYS A 141 -20.67 -10.55 -9.46
N TYR A 142 -21.70 -9.71 -9.41
CA TYR A 142 -23.02 -10.06 -9.95
C TYR A 142 -23.12 -9.62 -11.40
N ASP A 143 -23.74 -10.44 -12.24
CA ASP A 143 -24.09 -10.08 -13.61
C ASP A 143 -25.33 -9.16 -13.67
N ALA A 144 -25.88 -8.94 -14.87
CA ALA A 144 -27.05 -8.08 -15.08
C ALA A 144 -28.35 -8.68 -14.52
N ASP A 145 -28.41 -10.01 -14.39
CA ASP A 145 -29.55 -10.74 -13.83
C ASP A 145 -29.40 -10.92 -12.31
N GLY A 146 -28.25 -10.54 -11.76
CA GLY A 146 -27.91 -10.60 -10.34
C GLY A 146 -27.34 -11.94 -9.91
N GLU A 147 -26.96 -12.81 -10.84
CA GLU A 147 -26.30 -14.09 -10.55
C GLU A 147 -24.81 -13.86 -10.30
N ALA A 148 -24.23 -14.57 -9.32
CA ALA A 148 -22.80 -14.45 -9.04
C ALA A 148 -21.96 -15.14 -10.12
N GLU A 149 -21.02 -14.41 -10.70
CA GLU A 149 -20.08 -14.93 -11.69
C GLU A 149 -18.64 -14.46 -11.43
N VAL A 150 -17.64 -15.18 -11.97
CA VAL A 150 -16.26 -14.68 -12.04
C VAL A 150 -15.98 -14.14 -13.42
N ARG A 151 -15.84 -12.83 -13.52
CA ARG A 151 -15.54 -12.13 -14.77
C ARG A 151 -14.04 -11.88 -14.91
N THR A 152 -13.51 -12.15 -16.10
CA THR A 152 -12.15 -11.70 -16.48
C THR A 152 -12.22 -10.33 -17.13
N VAL A 153 -11.42 -9.39 -16.63
CA VAL A 153 -11.31 -8.03 -17.13
C VAL A 153 -9.86 -7.79 -17.55
N ASP A 154 -9.60 -7.55 -18.84
CA ASP A 154 -8.25 -7.54 -19.41
C ASP A 154 -7.95 -6.34 -20.34
N SER A 155 -8.93 -5.47 -20.58
CA SER A 155 -8.77 -4.39 -21.54
C SER A 155 -9.77 -3.24 -21.34
N GLY A 156 -9.55 -2.15 -22.08
CA GLY A 156 -10.48 -1.04 -22.22
C GLY A 156 -10.74 -0.24 -20.94
N GLN A 157 -11.88 0.46 -20.93
CA GLN A 157 -12.30 1.28 -19.79
C GLN A 157 -12.61 0.43 -18.55
N THR A 158 -13.14 -0.79 -18.74
CA THR A 158 -13.44 -1.71 -17.64
C THR A 158 -12.19 -2.09 -16.87
N LEU A 159 -11.07 -2.40 -17.55
CA LEU A 159 -9.81 -2.66 -16.85
C LEU A 159 -9.29 -1.41 -16.13
N ARG A 160 -9.41 -0.23 -16.76
CA ARG A 160 -9.00 1.03 -16.10
C ARG A 160 -9.78 1.28 -14.81
N ALA A 161 -11.08 1.00 -14.78
CA ALA A 161 -11.91 1.09 -13.59
C ALA A 161 -11.56 0.00 -12.55
N ALA A 162 -11.35 -1.24 -13.00
CA ALA A 162 -10.99 -2.37 -12.14
C ALA A 162 -9.69 -2.17 -11.37
N ARG A 163 -8.68 -1.59 -12.04
CA ARG A 163 -7.34 -1.36 -11.51
C ARG A 163 -7.31 -0.55 -10.21
N CYS A 164 -8.26 0.33 -9.96
CA CYS A 164 -8.32 1.14 -8.73
C CYS A 164 -9.77 1.24 -8.23
N SER A 165 -10.41 0.09 -8.04
CA SER A 165 -11.84 0.00 -7.78
C SER A 165 -12.26 0.26 -6.33
N VAL A 166 -11.31 0.43 -5.40
CA VAL A 166 -11.53 0.50 -3.94
C VAL A 166 -12.42 -0.62 -3.38
N GLY A 167 -12.49 -1.75 -4.08
CA GLY A 167 -13.34 -2.90 -3.72
C GLY A 167 -14.81 -2.76 -4.12
N ALA A 168 -15.18 -1.79 -4.96
CA ALA A 168 -16.56 -1.55 -5.36
C ALA A 168 -17.07 -2.45 -6.50
N LEU A 169 -16.16 -3.01 -7.31
CA LEU A 169 -16.54 -3.81 -8.49
C LEU A 169 -16.67 -5.32 -8.22
N GLY A 170 -16.46 -5.75 -6.96
CA GLY A 170 -16.57 -7.15 -6.56
C GLY A 170 -15.32 -7.66 -5.85
N VAL A 171 -15.26 -8.99 -5.67
CA VAL A 171 -14.18 -9.70 -4.99
C VAL A 171 -13.09 -10.02 -6.00
N VAL A 172 -11.94 -9.34 -5.91
CA VAL A 172 -10.78 -9.64 -6.78
C VAL A 172 -10.15 -10.96 -6.34
N VAL A 173 -10.40 -12.03 -7.10
CA VAL A 173 -9.91 -13.39 -6.80
C VAL A 173 -8.53 -13.66 -7.38
N GLU A 174 -8.16 -13.01 -8.49
CA GLU A 174 -6.83 -13.08 -9.10
C GLU A 174 -6.47 -11.76 -9.81
N VAL A 175 -5.19 -11.43 -9.82
CA VAL A 175 -4.61 -10.31 -10.58
C VAL A 175 -3.44 -10.83 -11.41
N THR A 176 -3.35 -10.43 -12.68
CA THR A 176 -2.15 -10.63 -13.49
C THR A 176 -1.38 -9.32 -13.60
N LEU A 177 -0.12 -9.32 -13.19
CA LEU A 177 0.78 -8.16 -13.15
C LEU A 177 1.95 -8.34 -14.12
N LYS A 178 2.42 -7.23 -14.71
CA LYS A 178 3.72 -7.19 -15.38
C LYS A 178 4.85 -7.47 -14.39
N CYS A 179 5.90 -8.12 -14.88
CA CYS A 179 7.17 -8.32 -14.21
C CYS A 179 8.29 -7.66 -15.00
N VAL A 180 9.33 -7.24 -14.30
CA VAL A 180 10.57 -6.71 -14.87
C VAL A 180 11.76 -7.52 -14.36
N PRO A 181 12.91 -7.50 -15.06
CA PRO A 181 14.15 -8.04 -14.51
C PRO A 181 14.42 -7.44 -13.13
N GLN A 182 14.92 -8.27 -12.23
CA GLN A 182 15.28 -7.83 -10.90
C GLN A 182 16.44 -6.84 -10.95
N TYR A 183 16.28 -5.73 -10.22
CA TYR A 183 17.26 -4.68 -10.01
C TYR A 183 17.32 -4.30 -8.52
N TYR A 184 18.33 -3.54 -8.14
CA TYR A 184 18.49 -3.00 -6.78
C TYR A 184 18.35 -1.48 -6.80
N VAL A 185 17.87 -0.93 -5.69
CA VAL A 185 17.79 0.51 -5.48
C VAL A 185 18.78 0.87 -4.38
N CYS A 186 19.65 1.85 -4.68
CA CYS A 186 20.47 2.50 -3.68
C CYS A 186 19.61 3.53 -2.96
N GLU A 187 19.62 3.52 -1.63
CA GLU A 187 18.98 4.54 -0.80
C GLU A 187 20.03 5.21 0.09
N ARG A 188 19.98 6.55 0.16
CA ARG A 188 20.78 7.36 1.08
C ARG A 188 19.88 8.36 1.78
N CYS A 189 19.93 8.40 3.11
CA CYS A 189 19.17 9.38 3.88
C CYS A 189 20.01 10.63 4.16
N VAL A 190 19.50 11.80 3.77
CA VAL A 190 20.18 13.10 3.90
C VAL A 190 19.24 14.09 4.57
N TRP A 191 19.76 14.82 5.57
CA TRP A 191 19.02 15.92 6.18
C TRP A 191 19.12 17.17 5.30
N ARG A 192 17.97 17.76 4.99
CA ARG A 192 17.85 19.04 4.28
C ARG A 192 17.27 20.12 5.20
N PRO A 193 17.77 21.36 5.11
CA PRO A 193 17.33 22.45 5.98
C PRO A 193 15.92 22.96 5.63
N ASP A 194 15.51 22.85 4.37
CA ASP A 194 14.26 23.37 3.84
C ASP A 194 13.76 22.53 2.64
N LEU A 195 12.57 22.87 2.13
CA LEU A 195 11.94 22.18 1.00
C LEU A 195 12.65 22.46 -0.32
N ASP A 196 13.16 23.66 -0.54
CA ASP A 196 13.83 24.04 -1.79
C ASP A 196 15.08 23.16 -2.01
N ALA A 197 15.87 22.93 -0.95
CA ALA A 197 17.02 22.02 -0.99
C ALA A 197 16.65 20.56 -1.33
N VAL A 198 15.43 20.12 -1.02
CA VAL A 198 14.92 18.80 -1.44
C VAL A 198 14.50 18.81 -2.91
N LEU A 199 13.76 19.84 -3.33
CA LEU A 199 13.26 19.95 -4.70
C LEU A 199 14.40 20.13 -5.72
N ASP A 200 15.44 20.88 -5.37
CA ASP A 200 16.63 21.06 -6.21
C ASP A 200 17.34 19.73 -6.53
N ASN A 201 17.22 18.73 -5.64
CA ASN A 201 17.84 17.41 -5.81
C ASN A 201 17.01 16.43 -6.66
N GLU A 202 15.78 16.78 -7.05
CA GLU A 202 14.88 15.90 -7.82
C GLU A 202 15.53 15.40 -9.12
N SER A 203 16.28 16.27 -9.80
CA SER A 203 16.97 15.95 -11.05
C SER A 203 18.08 14.90 -10.89
N VAL A 204 18.67 14.81 -9.68
CA VAL A 204 19.75 13.88 -9.34
C VAL A 204 19.19 12.57 -8.78
N ALA A 205 18.16 12.66 -7.94
CA ALA A 205 17.50 11.52 -7.28
C ALA A 205 16.01 11.44 -7.66
N PRO A 206 15.66 11.00 -8.86
CA PRO A 206 14.28 11.06 -9.38
C PRO A 206 13.29 10.11 -8.68
N LEU A 207 13.79 9.18 -7.86
CA LEU A 207 12.97 8.29 -7.03
C LEU A 207 12.92 8.77 -5.58
N GLN A 208 13.32 10.02 -5.31
CA GLN A 208 13.37 10.55 -3.96
C GLN A 208 12.00 10.51 -3.27
N GLN A 209 12.06 10.35 -1.95
CA GLN A 209 10.93 10.56 -1.05
C GLN A 209 11.47 11.36 0.13
N PHE A 210 10.66 12.22 0.73
CA PHE A 210 11.12 13.04 1.84
C PHE A 210 10.05 13.16 2.92
N TYR A 211 10.53 13.37 4.14
CA TYR A 211 9.71 13.50 5.33
C TYR A 211 10.00 14.83 6.01
N LEU A 212 8.97 15.65 6.16
CA LEU A 212 9.04 16.81 7.02
C LEU A 212 9.10 16.36 8.49
N MET A 213 10.03 16.92 9.25
CA MET A 213 10.12 16.79 10.69
C MET A 213 9.57 18.07 11.35
N PRO A 214 8.31 18.09 11.80
CA PRO A 214 7.64 19.35 12.17
C PRO A 214 8.31 20.10 13.32
N ARG A 215 8.98 19.39 14.24
CA ARG A 215 9.64 20.01 15.39
C ARG A 215 10.89 20.81 15.03
N THR A 216 11.58 20.45 13.95
CA THR A 216 12.82 21.10 13.52
C THR A 216 12.63 21.88 12.23
N TRP A 217 11.49 21.75 11.56
CA TRP A 217 11.25 22.19 10.18
C TRP A 217 12.33 21.72 9.20
N ALA A 218 13.00 20.61 9.53
CA ALA A 218 13.98 19.99 8.68
C ALA A 218 13.32 18.84 7.90
N TYR A 219 13.94 18.49 6.78
CA TYR A 219 13.47 17.42 5.92
C TYR A 219 14.47 16.27 5.96
N LEU A 220 13.98 15.06 6.16
CA LEU A 220 14.76 13.85 5.94
C LEU A 220 14.44 13.37 4.52
N GLU A 221 15.37 13.58 3.61
CA GLU A 221 15.29 13.13 2.23
C GLU A 221 15.88 11.72 2.12
N HIS A 222 15.18 10.82 1.47
CA HIS A 222 15.71 9.53 1.04
C HIS A 222 16.00 9.65 -0.45
N GLU A 223 17.27 9.87 -0.76
CA GLU A 223 17.78 9.87 -2.12
C GLU A 223 17.79 8.45 -2.64
N ARG A 224 17.06 8.20 -3.73
CA ARG A 224 16.93 6.86 -4.31
C ARG A 224 17.29 6.86 -5.79
N SER A 225 18.06 5.86 -6.18
CA SER A 225 18.43 5.63 -7.58
C SER A 225 18.58 4.13 -7.84
N VAL A 226 18.38 3.72 -9.09
CA VAL A 226 18.66 2.34 -9.50
C VAL A 226 20.16 2.12 -9.43
N ALA A 227 20.59 1.06 -8.74
CA ALA A 227 21.99 0.72 -8.61
C ALA A 227 22.61 0.41 -9.98
N SER A 228 23.83 0.90 -10.22
CA SER A 228 24.59 0.59 -11.44
C SER A 228 24.95 -0.90 -11.53
N ASP A 229 25.18 -1.54 -10.37
CA ASP A 229 25.49 -2.95 -10.25
C ASP A 229 24.30 -3.71 -9.65
N ASN A 230 23.99 -4.88 -10.22
CA ASN A 230 22.90 -5.74 -9.76
C ASN A 230 23.32 -6.59 -8.55
N ARG A 231 23.92 -5.97 -7.53
CA ARG A 231 24.43 -6.65 -6.33
C ARG A 231 24.06 -5.88 -5.08
N PRO A 232 23.75 -6.58 -3.98
CA PRO A 232 23.69 -5.93 -2.67
C PRO A 232 25.10 -5.48 -2.24
N SER A 233 25.17 -4.28 -1.70
CA SER A 233 26.30 -3.62 -1.05
C SER A 233 25.87 -3.37 0.39
N GLY A 234 26.66 -3.88 1.34
CA GLY A 234 26.44 -3.64 2.77
C GLY A 234 27.00 -2.28 3.14
N GLY A 235 26.14 -1.36 3.57
CA GLY A 235 26.53 -0.09 4.17
C GLY A 235 25.73 0.13 5.45
N SER A 236 26.28 0.85 6.42
CA SER A 236 25.64 1.23 7.68
C SER A 236 25.16 2.69 7.62
N LEU A 237 23.97 2.99 8.17
CA LEU A 237 23.37 4.33 8.12
C LEU A 237 23.81 5.16 9.33
N GLU A 238 24.58 6.23 9.13
CA GLU A 238 24.72 7.31 10.12
C GLU A 238 24.04 8.59 9.60
N ALA A 239 22.74 8.74 9.83
CA ALA A 239 22.04 10.01 9.59
C ALA A 239 22.08 10.87 10.88
N ARG A 240 23.19 11.58 11.13
CA ARG A 240 23.29 12.51 12.27
C ARG A 240 22.39 13.73 12.05
N ILE A 241 21.53 14.02 13.02
CA ILE A 241 20.74 15.26 13.05
C ILE A 241 21.72 16.44 13.08
N PRO A 242 21.60 17.46 12.19
CA PRO A 242 22.51 18.59 12.18
C PRO A 242 22.56 19.31 13.53
N ALA A 243 23.77 19.44 14.08
CA ALA A 243 24.04 20.21 15.29
C ALA A 243 23.96 21.73 14.98
N GLY A 244 22.76 22.24 14.79
CA GLY A 244 22.53 23.66 14.45
C GLY A 244 21.21 24.22 14.95
N ASN A 245 20.16 23.39 15.01
CA ASN A 245 18.88 23.79 15.56
C ASN A 245 18.90 23.60 17.08
N ARG A 246 19.47 24.59 17.80
CA ARG A 246 19.32 24.68 19.26
C ARG A 246 17.83 24.59 19.58
N LEU A 247 17.43 23.47 20.18
CA LEU A 247 16.21 23.36 20.95
C LEU A 247 16.14 24.59 21.86
N LYS A 248 15.23 25.53 21.58
CA LYS A 248 14.80 26.49 22.59
C LYS A 248 14.18 25.64 23.69
N SER A 249 14.95 25.42 24.75
CA SER A 249 14.57 24.64 25.91
C SER A 249 13.29 25.21 26.50
N TYR A 250 12.16 24.56 26.23
CA TYR A 250 11.03 24.62 27.14
C TYR A 250 11.23 23.53 28.19
N GLY A 251 11.07 23.94 29.46
CA GLY A 251 11.49 23.28 30.69
C GLY A 251 11.47 21.74 30.72
N ALA A 252 12.59 21.21 31.20
CA ALA A 252 12.68 20.01 32.02
C ALA A 252 11.77 18.81 31.66
N ALA A 253 11.99 18.20 30.50
CA ALA A 253 11.77 16.76 30.34
C ALA A 253 13.14 16.10 30.10
N ARG A 254 13.77 15.67 31.21
CA ARG A 254 14.99 14.88 31.18
C ARG A 254 14.76 13.59 30.37
N SER A 255 15.64 13.35 29.42
CA SER A 255 16.12 12.02 28.98
C SER A 255 15.09 10.88 28.93
N ALA A 256 14.30 10.82 27.85
CA ALA A 256 13.61 9.59 27.46
C ALA A 256 13.31 9.58 25.95
N PHE A 257 14.30 9.83 25.11
CA PHE A 257 14.24 9.41 23.71
C PHE A 257 15.23 8.26 23.56
N PRO A 258 14.80 7.01 23.35
CA PRO A 258 15.72 6.02 22.81
C PRO A 258 16.20 6.58 21.47
N ALA A 259 17.51 6.54 21.22
CA ALA A 259 18.03 6.76 19.88
C ALA A 259 17.28 5.81 18.94
N VAL A 260 16.46 6.37 18.06
CA VAL A 260 15.87 5.58 16.98
C VAL A 260 16.99 5.41 15.96
N GLU A 261 17.77 4.36 16.17
CA GLU A 261 18.72 3.85 15.19
C GLU A 261 17.88 3.17 14.09
N LEU A 262 17.43 3.95 13.12
CA LEU A 262 16.86 3.45 11.87
C LEU A 262 18.03 2.98 10.99
N ASP A 263 18.44 1.73 11.17
CA ASP A 263 19.43 1.10 10.29
C ASP A 263 18.76 0.76 8.94
N LEU A 264 18.81 1.72 8.02
CA LEU A 264 18.31 1.62 6.65
C LEU A 264 19.41 1.98 5.64
N ALA A 265 20.60 1.40 5.77
CA ALA A 265 21.62 1.50 4.71
C ALA A 265 21.91 0.15 4.06
N GLY A 266 22.25 0.25 2.78
CA GLY A 266 22.51 -0.86 1.88
C GLY A 266 21.65 -0.75 0.63
N THR A 267 22.10 -1.33 -0.48
CA THR A 267 21.21 -1.60 -1.61
C THR A 267 20.12 -2.53 -1.10
N THR A 268 18.94 -1.95 -0.86
CA THR A 268 17.79 -2.77 -0.55
C THR A 268 17.37 -3.36 -1.88
N ARG A 269 17.39 -4.69 -1.93
CA ARG A 269 16.63 -5.40 -2.95
C ARG A 269 15.22 -4.85 -2.86
N GLU A 270 14.59 -4.49 -3.98
CA GLU A 270 13.13 -4.31 -4.07
C GLU A 270 12.47 -5.66 -3.74
N SER A 271 12.56 -6.01 -2.48
CA SER A 271 12.15 -7.24 -1.84
C SER A 271 11.46 -6.78 -0.59
N GLY A 272 10.28 -7.34 -0.36
CA GLY A 272 9.42 -7.02 0.77
C GLY A 272 9.98 -7.46 2.13
N LYS A 273 11.29 -7.33 2.37
CA LYS A 273 11.85 -7.41 3.71
C LYS A 273 11.31 -6.21 4.47
N ASN A 274 10.63 -6.51 5.58
CA ASN A 274 10.20 -5.49 6.53
C ASN A 274 11.46 -4.73 6.99
N GLY A 275 11.34 -3.42 7.25
CA GLY A 275 12.25 -2.76 8.19
C GLY A 275 12.29 -3.50 9.54
N PRO A 276 13.19 -3.14 10.47
CA PRO A 276 13.38 -3.88 11.72
C PRO A 276 12.07 -4.14 12.45
N GLU A 277 12.01 -5.30 13.11
CA GLU A 277 10.84 -5.79 13.85
C GLU A 277 10.40 -4.75 14.90
N TRP A 278 9.34 -3.99 14.59
CA TRP A 278 8.71 -3.09 15.55
C TRP A 278 8.08 -3.93 16.66
N ARG A 279 8.70 -3.94 17.85
CA ARG A 279 8.09 -4.41 19.08
C ARG A 279 7.24 -3.28 19.67
N GLU A 280 6.00 -3.60 20.04
CA GLU A 280 5.12 -2.67 20.74
C GLU A 280 5.80 -2.14 22.01
N PRO A 281 5.80 -0.82 22.28
CA PRO A 281 6.08 -0.33 23.61
C PRO A 281 5.00 -0.91 24.55
N ARG A 282 5.41 -1.61 25.62
CA ARG A 282 4.49 -1.95 26.70
C ARG A 282 3.80 -0.66 27.15
N ALA A 283 2.47 -0.64 27.08
CA ALA A 283 1.68 0.45 27.61
C ALA A 283 2.04 0.64 29.09
N LEU A 284 2.70 1.74 29.42
CA LEU A 284 2.78 2.21 30.79
C LEU A 284 1.38 2.63 31.19
N ALA A 285 0.76 1.86 32.08
CA ALA A 285 -0.51 2.23 32.69
C ALA A 285 -0.29 3.49 33.54
N GLY A 286 -0.75 4.63 33.03
CA GLY A 286 -0.82 5.91 33.73
C GLY A 286 -2.19 6.54 33.48
N PRO A 287 -2.72 7.34 34.43
CA PRO A 287 -4.11 7.76 34.44
C PRO A 287 -4.43 8.66 33.25
N THR A 288 -5.62 8.43 32.68
CA THR A 288 -6.22 9.16 31.57
C THR A 288 -6.43 10.63 31.94
N SER A 289 -5.62 11.51 31.37
CA SER A 289 -5.95 12.92 31.19
C SER A 289 -6.15 13.19 29.70
N GLU A 290 -7.30 13.76 29.38
CA GLU A 290 -7.73 14.16 28.03
C GLU A 290 -6.60 14.86 27.26
N LEU A 291 -6.16 14.24 26.17
CA LEU A 291 -5.34 14.88 25.16
C LEU A 291 -6.26 15.32 24.00
N PRO A 292 -6.13 16.55 23.49
CA PRO A 292 -6.86 16.98 22.31
C PRO A 292 -6.54 16.06 21.12
N HIS A 293 -7.54 15.84 20.27
CA HIS A 293 -7.44 15.06 19.04
C HIS A 293 -6.51 15.72 18.01
N ASP A 294 -5.20 15.67 18.24
CA ASP A 294 -4.19 16.10 17.27
C ASP A 294 -3.60 14.89 16.55
N TRP A 295 -3.88 14.85 15.26
CA TRP A 295 -3.57 13.80 14.32
C TRP A 295 -2.06 13.51 14.22
N ILE A 296 -1.64 12.28 14.52
CA ILE A 296 -0.38 11.73 14.02
C ILE A 296 -0.70 10.98 12.72
N GLY A 297 -0.70 11.73 11.61
CA GLY A 297 -0.79 11.14 10.27
C GLY A 297 0.51 10.40 9.96
N ILE A 298 0.44 9.07 9.81
CA ILE A 298 1.47 8.32 9.08
C ILE A 298 1.18 8.59 7.60
N GLY A 299 1.92 9.55 7.03
CA GLY A 299 1.70 10.08 5.70
C GLY A 299 1.78 9.01 4.62
N CYS A 300 0.69 8.86 3.88
CA CYS A 300 0.76 8.63 2.44
C CYS A 300 1.19 9.97 1.84
N SER A 301 2.49 10.16 1.63
CA SER A 301 3.04 11.42 1.14
C SER A 301 2.85 11.50 -0.38
N THR A 302 1.78 12.17 -0.81
CA THR A 302 1.74 12.89 -2.08
C THR A 302 1.16 14.27 -1.81
N ILE A 303 2.04 15.27 -1.69
CA ILE A 303 1.69 16.68 -1.85
C ILE A 303 2.76 17.27 -2.73
N LEU A 304 2.35 17.73 -3.92
CA LEU A 304 2.59 19.09 -4.41
C LEU A 304 1.77 19.25 -5.69
N GLY A 305 0.83 20.18 -5.64
CA GLY A 305 0.33 20.85 -6.83
C GLY A 305 0.68 22.32 -6.73
N ARG A 306 1.04 22.94 -7.85
CA ARG A 306 0.54 24.28 -8.19
C ARG A 306 0.60 24.54 -9.71
N PRO A 307 -0.19 25.51 -10.20
CA PRO A 307 -0.81 25.51 -11.53
C PRO A 307 -0.10 26.41 -12.55
N ALA A 308 -0.36 26.18 -13.83
CA ALA A 308 -0.25 27.21 -14.88
C ALA A 308 -1.37 27.03 -15.92
N SER A 309 -2.05 28.14 -16.22
CA SER A 309 -3.29 28.38 -16.96
C SER A 309 -3.19 28.32 -18.50
N PRO A 310 -4.26 28.70 -19.25
CA PRO A 310 -5.51 28.00 -19.48
C PRO A 310 -5.50 27.38 -20.89
N THR A 311 -5.78 26.09 -21.02
CA THR A 311 -6.15 25.52 -22.33
C THR A 311 -7.64 25.26 -22.31
N THR A 312 -8.38 26.17 -22.94
CA THR A 312 -9.81 26.05 -23.20
C THR A 312 -10.07 24.77 -23.98
N TYR A 313 -10.59 23.73 -23.33
CA TYR A 313 -11.29 22.66 -24.03
C TYR A 313 -12.79 22.93 -23.90
N TYR A 314 -13.34 23.56 -24.93
CA TYR A 314 -14.78 23.64 -25.16
C TYR A 314 -15.30 22.21 -25.37
N CYS A 315 -16.24 21.79 -24.54
CA CYS A 315 -17.08 20.61 -24.79
C CYS A 315 -18.37 21.10 -25.48
N PRO A 316 -18.63 20.74 -26.75
CA PRO A 316 -19.88 21.07 -27.41
C PRO A 316 -20.89 19.97 -27.10
N CYS A 317 -21.67 20.16 -26.03
CA CYS A 317 -22.97 19.49 -25.90
C CYS A 317 -23.90 20.32 -25.02
N GLY A 318 -24.46 21.36 -25.63
CA GLY A 318 -25.65 22.00 -25.11
C GLY A 318 -26.84 21.04 -25.15
N LYS A 319 -27.62 21.02 -24.07
CA LYS A 319 -29.05 20.73 -24.13
C LYS A 319 -29.78 22.01 -23.75
N SER A 320 -30.48 22.56 -24.75
CA SER A 320 -31.71 23.36 -24.67
C SER A 320 -32.28 23.63 -23.26
N ALA A 321 -32.31 24.90 -22.86
CA ALA A 321 -33.49 25.77 -22.89
C ALA A 321 -33.04 27.22 -22.67
#